data_AF-A0A8T3T2L0-F1
#
_entry.id   AF-A0A8T3T2L0-F1
#
_cell.length_a   1.000
_cell.length_b   1.000
_cell.length_c   1.000
_cell.angle_alpha   90.00
_cell.angle_beta   90.00
_cell.angle_gamma   90.00
#
_symmetry.space_group_name_H-M   'P 1'
#
loop_
_entity.id
_entity.type
_entity.pdbx_description
1 polymer ?
#
loop_
_entity_poly.entity_id
_entity_poly.type
_entity_poly.pdbx_seq_one_letter_code
_entity_poly.pdbx_strand_id
1 'polypeptide(L)' 'MSLTKTALTTADLESQAGFELPARETMLVTIVIGSVNILNDLKLEVKNNNVAVQVCAVVTALSTWLSTPLTCTIEQKQ' A
#
# COMPACT_ATOMS: atom_id res chain seq x y z
N MET A 1 -3.29 -0.53 -36.76
CA MET A 1 -2.07 -0.32 -35.95
C MET A 1 -1.68 -1.68 -35.39
N SER A 2 -0.67 -2.34 -35.95
CA SER A 2 -0.28 -3.71 -35.57
C SER A 2 0.89 -3.66 -34.59
N LEU A 3 0.72 -4.22 -33.39
CA LEU A 3 1.76 -4.33 -32.37
C LEU A 3 2.56 -5.61 -32.62
N THR A 4 3.72 -5.51 -33.26
CA THR A 4 4.61 -6.64 -33.48
C THR A 4 5.40 -6.94 -32.20
N LYS A 5 5.29 -8.18 -31.70
CA LYS A 5 5.99 -8.63 -30.48
C LYS A 5 7.46 -8.89 -30.78
N THR A 6 8.32 -7.94 -30.44
CA THR A 6 9.78 -8.11 -30.53
C THR A 6 10.31 -8.74 -29.24
N ALA A 7 11.26 -9.67 -29.34
CA ALA A 7 11.95 -10.21 -28.17
C ALA A 7 12.84 -9.13 -27.55
N LEU A 8 12.64 -8.83 -26.27
CA LEU A 8 13.51 -7.90 -25.52
C LEU A 8 14.91 -8.50 -25.43
N THR A 9 15.94 -7.70 -25.72
CA THR A 9 17.32 -8.11 -25.56
C THR A 9 17.74 -8.04 -24.09
N THR A 10 18.78 -8.77 -23.70
CA THR A 10 19.31 -8.72 -22.32
C THR A 10 19.78 -7.31 -21.94
N ALA A 11 20.27 -6.52 -22.90
CA ALA A 11 20.62 -5.11 -22.70
C ALA A 11 19.39 -4.23 -22.38
N ASP A 12 18.23 -4.52 -22.99
CA ASP A 12 16.97 -3.83 -22.67
C ASP A 12 16.49 -4.17 -21.24
N LEU A 13 16.75 -5.40 -20.78
CA LEU A 13 16.44 -5.82 -19.41
C LEU A 13 17.39 -5.19 -18.38
N GLU A 14 18.67 -5.07 -18.70
CA GLU A 14 19.68 -4.44 -17.84
C GLU A 14 19.45 -2.93 -17.71
N SER A 15 19.02 -2.25 -18.79
CA SER A 15 18.63 -0.83 -18.72
C SER A 15 17.41 -0.58 -17.82
N GLN A 16 16.58 -1.61 -17.58
CA GLN A 16 15.46 -1.57 -16.65
C GLN A 16 15.85 -2.00 -15.22
N ALA A 17 17.02 -2.63 -15.05
CA ALA A 17 17.52 -3.10 -13.76
C ALA A 17 18.21 -2.00 -12.93
N GLY A 18 18.40 -0.80 -13.51
CA GLY A 18 19.07 0.34 -12.88
C GLY A 18 18.24 1.16 -11.88
N PHE A 19 17.12 0.62 -11.38
CA PHE A 19 16.41 1.20 -10.24
C PHE A 19 16.82 0.41 -8.99
N GLU A 20 17.98 0.73 -8.43
CA GLU A 20 18.22 0.43 -7.02
C GLU A 20 17.05 1.05 -6.24
N LEU A 21 16.21 0.19 -5.67
CA LEU A 21 15.17 0.63 -4.75
C LEU A 21 15.91 1.38 -3.64
N PRO A 22 15.62 2.69 -3.42
CA PRO A 22 16.29 3.46 -2.38
C PRO A 22 16.19 2.69 -1.07
N ALA A 23 17.24 2.79 -0.26
CA ALA A 23 17.31 2.09 1.03
C ALA A 23 15.95 2.23 1.73
N ARG A 24 15.35 1.09 2.07
CA ARG A 24 14.11 1.07 2.85
C ARG A 24 14.48 1.52 4.26
N GLU A 25 14.66 2.83 4.44
CA GLU A 25 14.40 3.50 5.71
C GLU A 25 13.08 2.88 6.19
N THR A 26 13.05 2.29 7.38
CA THR A 26 11.82 1.72 7.93
C THR A 26 10.87 2.88 8.21
N MET A 27 10.23 3.39 7.16
CA MET A 27 9.37 4.56 7.21
C MET A 27 8.25 4.23 8.18
N LEU A 28 8.09 5.09 9.17
CA LEU A 28 6.94 5.01 10.05
C LEU A 28 5.70 5.24 9.18
N VAL A 29 4.85 4.22 9.16
CA VAL A 29 3.60 4.21 8.43
C VAL A 29 2.47 4.35 9.41
N THR A 30 1.66 5.37 9.23
CA THR A 30 0.48 5.59 10.06
C THR A 30 -0.73 5.00 9.34
N ILE A 31 -1.41 4.09 10.02
CA ILE A 31 -2.70 3.53 9.61
C ILE A 31 -3.75 4.38 10.30
N VAL A 32 -4.63 5.00 9.52
CA VAL A 32 -5.78 5.75 10.03
C VAL A 32 -7.03 4.95 9.72
N ILE A 33 -7.72 4.49 10.77
CA ILE A 33 -8.98 3.75 10.68
C ILE A 33 -10.10 4.69 11.12
N GLY A 34 -10.99 5.02 10.20
CA GLY A 34 -12.13 5.90 10.44
C GLY A 34 -13.47 5.20 10.21
N SER A 35 -14.55 5.89 10.57
CA SER A 35 -15.91 5.48 10.22
C SER A 35 -16.79 6.69 10.04
N VAL A 36 -17.75 6.63 9.11
CA VAL A 36 -18.72 7.71 8.92
C VAL A 36 -19.63 7.91 10.15
N ASN A 37 -19.71 6.92 11.03
CA ASN A 37 -20.57 6.95 12.22
C ASN A 37 -19.82 7.34 13.50
N ILE A 38 -18.49 7.50 13.47
CA ILE A 38 -17.66 7.75 14.65
C ILE A 38 -16.75 8.94 14.35
N LEU A 39 -16.88 10.02 15.12
CA LEU A 39 -16.12 11.27 14.92
C LEU A 39 -14.62 11.17 15.30
N ASN A 40 -14.18 10.03 15.83
CA ASN A 40 -12.78 9.81 16.24
C ASN A 40 -12.13 8.73 15.38
N ASP A 41 -11.05 9.11 14.69
CA ASP A 41 -10.21 8.19 13.96
C ASP A 41 -9.24 7.48 14.91
N LEU A 42 -9.07 6.17 14.70
CA LEU A 42 -8.04 5.38 15.34
C LEU A 42 -6.75 5.48 14.50
N LYS A 43 -5.65 5.90 15.12
CA LYS A 43 -4.34 6.01 14.46
C LYS A 43 -3.37 4.98 15.03
N LEU A 44 -2.77 4.16 14.16
CA LEU A 44 -1.77 3.16 14.51
C LEU A 44 -0.47 3.43 13.73
N GLU A 45 0.66 3.46 14.42
CA GLU A 45 1.97 3.54 13.75
C GLU A 45 2.61 2.16 13.61
N VAL A 46 3.03 1.82 12.40
CA VAL A 46 3.73 0.57 12.07
C VAL A 46 4.97 0.85 11.25
N LYS A 47 6.04 0.09 11.48
CA LYS A 47 7.32 0.25 10.76
C LYS A 47 7.41 -0.54 9.45
N ASN A 48 6.35 -1.28 9.11
CA ASN A 48 6.36 -2.22 7.99
C ASN A 48 5.09 -2.05 7.13
N ASN A 49 5.28 -1.67 5.87
CA ASN A 49 4.20 -1.50 4.90
C ASN A 49 3.36 -2.76 4.71
N ASN A 50 3.97 -3.96 4.77
CA ASN A 50 3.23 -5.20 4.63
C ASN A 50 2.24 -5.39 5.78
N VAL A 51 2.64 -5.01 7.00
CA VAL A 51 1.74 -5.02 8.16
C VAL A 51 0.62 -3.99 7.99
N ALA A 52 0.94 -2.78 7.52
CA ALA A 52 -0.07 -1.75 7.24
C ALA A 52 -1.15 -2.21 6.25
N VAL A 53 -0.73 -2.86 5.16
CA VAL A 53 -1.65 -3.40 4.14
C VAL A 53 -2.52 -4.53 4.71
N GLN A 54 -1.94 -5.44 5.50
CA GLN A 54 -2.70 -6.50 6.15
C GLN A 54 -3.76 -5.96 7.09
N VAL A 55 -3.42 -4.95 7.90
CA VAL A 55 -4.39 -4.30 8.79
C VAL A 55 -5.52 -3.67 7.98
N CYS A 56 -5.23 -2.91 6.92
CA CYS A 56 -6.30 -2.35 6.09
C CYS A 56 -7.15 -3.40 5.38
N ALA A 57 -6.57 -4.53 4.97
CA ALA A 57 -7.33 -5.65 4.41
C ALA A 57 -8.31 -6.23 5.44
N VAL A 58 -7.89 -6.40 6.69
CA VAL A 58 -8.76 -6.85 7.79
C VAL A 58 -9.86 -5.83 8.09
N VAL A 59 -9.54 -4.53 8.15
CA VAL A 59 -10.54 -3.46 8.36
C VAL A 59 -11.60 -3.45 7.27
N THR A 60 -11.20 -3.72 6.02
CA THR A 60 -12.12 -3.81 4.88
C THR A 60 -13.01 -5.06 4.95
N ALA A 61 -12.47 -6.18 5.42
CA ALA A 61 -13.26 -7.39 5.66
C ALA A 61 -14.26 -7.18 6.81
N LEU A 62 -13.84 -6.52 7.89
CA LEU A 62 -14.69 -6.20 9.03
C LEU A 62 -15.80 -5.21 8.67
N SER A 63 -15.52 -4.21 7.82
CA SER A 63 -16.54 -3.26 7.37
C SER A 63 -17.69 -3.97 6.66
N THR A 64 -17.35 -4.97 5.85
CA THR A 64 -18.33 -5.82 5.16
C THR A 64 -19.10 -6.70 6.15
N TRP A 65 -18.41 -7.34 7.11
CA TRP A 65 -19.04 -8.27 8.05
C TRP A 65 -19.97 -7.57 9.05
N LEU A 66 -19.58 -6.40 9.53
CA LEU A 66 -20.34 -5.60 10.49
C LEU A 66 -21.40 -4.71 9.82
N SER A 67 -21.44 -4.65 8.48
CA SER A 67 -22.26 -3.70 7.72
C SER A 67 -22.04 -2.24 8.15
N THR A 68 -20.84 -1.93 8.62
CA THR A 68 -20.44 -0.60 9.08
C THR A 68 -19.44 -0.02 8.09
N PRO A 69 -19.62 1.21 7.59
CA PRO A 69 -18.65 1.83 6.69
C PRO A 69 -17.42 2.21 7.52
N LEU A 70 -16.37 1.39 7.43
CA LEU A 70 -15.04 1.68 7.97
C LEU A 70 -14.13 2.09 6.81
N THR A 71 -13.27 3.06 7.05
CA THR A 71 -12.23 3.51 6.13
C THR A 71 -10.86 3.13 6.68
N CYS A 72 -9.91 2.84 5.81
CA CYS A 72 -8.52 2.60 6.19
C CYS A 72 -7.60 3.32 5.23
N THR A 73 -6.77 4.22 5.76
CA THR A 73 -5.79 4.99 4.99
C THR A 73 -4.40 4.70 5.53
N ILE A 74 -3.47 4.47 4.60
CA ILE A 74 -2.05 4.28 4.91
C ILE A 74 -1.33 5.58 4.57
N GLU A 75 -0.84 6.28 5.58
CA GLU A 75 -0.05 7.50 5.44
C GLU A 75 1.43 7.18 5.66
N GLN A 76 2.27 7.58 4.71
CA GLN A 76 3.73 7.46 4.83
C GLN A 76 4.29 8.87 4.92
N LYS A 77 4.94 9.20 6.04
CA LYS A 77 5.71 10.45 6.14
C LYS A 77 7.04 10.25 5.41
N GLN A 78 7.16 10.88 4.24
CA GLN A 78 8.44 11.11 3.56
C GLN A 78 9.34 12.05 4.35
#